data_AF-A0A428S1K0-F1
#
_entry.id   AF-A0A428S1K0-F1
#
_cell.length_a   1.000
_cell.length_b   1.000
_cell.length_c   1.000
_cell.angle_alpha   90.00
_cell.angle_beta   90.00
_cell.angle_gamma   90.00
#
_symmetry.space_group_name_H-M   'P 1'
#
loop_
_entity.id
_entity.type
_entity.pdbx_description
1 polymer ?
#
loop_
_entity_poly.entity_id
_entity_poly.type
_entity_poly.pdbx_seq_one_letter_code
_entity_poly.pdbx_strand_id
1 'polypeptide(L)'
;MFRVIGIMFCLYLALRYFLGVIRFTFRFLYALWRSTRPYLLSTIIILFLPIFTGCVDGVLISADFSDWGNQLLFLFEKNVQDARQFQSTNARDIGLPPYHVPWLLDPTDWWIQLGIMEQKDSFDLGNLNLLYRKTNQTTPGKPWHHWVYASNNPFQDTGVFLDEWDKAFDQLVQHRYVSPSVESASFHYIACPSNFLCTSWHIDGPAFVHFTTAPEENTKSPKVPGYEAITVRIISLPLKTPLDSPRTFPSRFNQMRAITDDTSLWATFPTYDEKRYMLQTLAKRREMSLKSYPWTYGTLVMLTRWVNKLHTAEYSEYLEKIQVLVTFITSVWETE
;
A
#
# COMPACT_ATOMS: atom_id res chain seq x y z
N MET A 1 -24.16 -68.53 -57.68
CA MET A 1 -22.94 -68.74 -56.86
C MET A 1 -21.92 -67.61 -57.04
N PHE A 2 -21.50 -67.27 -58.26
CA PHE A 2 -20.51 -66.20 -58.53
C PHE A 2 -20.90 -64.78 -58.06
N ARG A 3 -22.20 -64.40 -58.13
CA ARG A 3 -22.66 -63.07 -57.65
C ARG A 3 -22.50 -62.88 -56.13
N VAL A 4 -22.69 -63.93 -55.33
CA VAL A 4 -22.58 -63.87 -53.86
C VAL A 4 -21.11 -63.74 -53.45
N ILE A 5 -20.22 -64.46 -54.13
CA ILE A 5 -18.77 -64.38 -53.91
C ILE A 5 -18.24 -62.98 -54.26
N GLY A 6 -18.71 -62.39 -55.37
CA GLY A 6 -18.36 -61.02 -55.75
C GLY A 6 -18.81 -59.96 -54.73
N ILE A 7 -20.02 -60.07 -54.19
CA ILE A 7 -20.53 -59.16 -53.16
C ILE A 7 -19.72 -59.30 -51.85
N MET A 8 -19.42 -60.53 -51.42
CA MET A 8 -18.61 -60.78 -50.21
C MET A 8 -17.19 -60.24 -50.37
N PHE A 9 -16.59 -60.34 -51.56
CA PHE A 9 -15.28 -59.78 -51.85
C PHE A 9 -15.29 -58.24 -51.84
N CYS A 10 -16.32 -57.61 -52.42
CA CYS A 10 -16.51 -56.16 -52.34
C CYS A 10 -16.73 -55.67 -50.91
N LEU A 11 -17.53 -56.37 -50.11
CA LEU A 11 -17.74 -56.07 -48.69
C LEU A 11 -16.45 -56.22 -47.87
N TYR A 12 -15.65 -57.26 -48.15
CA TYR A 12 -14.35 -57.45 -47.51
C TYR A 12 -13.37 -56.32 -47.84
N LEU A 13 -13.29 -55.91 -49.11
CA LEU A 13 -12.45 -54.79 -49.53
C LEU A 13 -12.92 -53.45 -48.92
N ALA A 14 -14.24 -53.22 -48.89
CA ALA A 14 -14.82 -52.03 -48.26
C ALA A 14 -14.54 -51.99 -46.75
N LEU A 15 -14.68 -53.12 -46.05
CA LEU A 15 -14.37 -53.24 -44.62
C LEU A 15 -12.87 -53.00 -44.34
N ARG A 16 -11.98 -53.56 -45.18
CA ARG A 16 -10.53 -53.38 -45.07
C ARG A 16 -10.11 -51.93 -45.32
N TYR A 17 -10.72 -51.28 -46.31
CA TYR A 17 -10.52 -49.85 -46.56
C TYR A 17 -11.01 -49.00 -45.39
N PHE A 18 -12.22 -49.26 -44.89
CA PHE A 18 -12.80 -48.56 -43.75
C PHE A 18 -11.95 -48.69 -42.47
N LEU A 19 -11.47 -49.90 -42.15
CA LEU A 19 -10.54 -50.13 -41.05
C LEU A 19 -9.19 -49.43 -41.27
N GLY A 20 -8.72 -49.34 -42.52
CA GLY A 20 -7.53 -48.58 -42.89
C GLY A 20 -7.68 -47.09 -42.62
N VAL A 21 -8.82 -46.51 -43.02
CA VAL A 21 -9.15 -45.10 -42.77
C VAL A 21 -9.24 -44.82 -41.26
N ILE A 22 -9.92 -45.67 -40.48
CA ILE A 22 -10.01 -45.53 -39.01
C ILE A 22 -8.62 -45.57 -38.36
N ARG A 23 -7.75 -46.49 -38.78
CA ARG A 23 -6.39 -46.58 -38.23
C ARG A 23 -5.55 -45.36 -38.60
N PHE A 24 -5.70 -44.85 -39.82
CA PHE A 24 -4.99 -43.65 -40.26
C PHE A 24 -5.46 -42.41 -39.51
N THR A 25 -6.77 -42.20 -39.36
CA THR A 25 -7.32 -41.07 -38.60
C THR A 25 -6.92 -41.14 -37.13
N PHE A 26 -6.96 -42.32 -36.51
CA PHE A 26 -6.51 -42.48 -35.12
C PHE A 26 -5.02 -42.19 -34.96
N ARG A 27 -4.16 -42.67 -35.87
CA ARG A 27 -2.72 -42.36 -35.85
C ARG A 27 -2.45 -40.88 -36.07
N PHE A 28 -3.18 -40.24 -36.98
CA PHE A 28 -3.08 -38.81 -37.24
C PHE A 28 -3.49 -37.98 -36.01
N LEU A 29 -4.64 -38.29 -35.40
CA LEU A 29 -5.11 -37.63 -34.19
C LEU A 29 -4.16 -37.86 -33.01
N TYR A 30 -3.61 -39.06 -32.87
CA TYR A 30 -2.62 -39.37 -31.83
C TYR A 30 -1.31 -38.60 -32.04
N ALA A 31 -0.80 -38.53 -33.28
CA ALA A 31 0.39 -37.75 -33.61
C ALA A 31 0.17 -36.25 -33.40
N LEU A 32 -1.00 -35.74 -33.79
CA LEU A 32 -1.40 -34.36 -33.57
C LEU A 32 -1.46 -34.06 -32.07
N TRP A 33 -2.13 -34.90 -31.28
CA TRP A 33 -2.21 -34.77 -29.82
C TRP A 33 -0.83 -34.82 -29.18
N ARG A 34 0.03 -35.77 -29.56
CA ARG A 34 1.39 -35.87 -29.02
C ARG A 34 2.22 -34.62 -29.33
N SER A 35 2.03 -34.02 -30.49
CA SER A 35 2.71 -32.79 -30.90
C SER A 35 2.16 -31.53 -30.21
N THR A 36 0.83 -31.41 -30.07
CA THR A 36 0.19 -30.19 -29.53
C THR A 36 0.05 -30.19 -28.00
N ARG A 37 0.05 -31.36 -27.36
CA ARG A 37 -0.04 -31.52 -25.90
C ARG A 37 0.96 -30.67 -25.11
N PRO A 38 2.28 -30.65 -25.39
CA PRO A 38 3.22 -29.84 -24.62
C PRO A 38 2.93 -28.33 -24.74
N TYR A 39 2.51 -27.87 -25.92
CA TYR A 39 2.12 -26.48 -26.12
C TYR A 39 0.87 -26.13 -25.31
N LEU A 40 -0.16 -26.98 -25.33
CA LEU A 40 -1.37 -26.81 -24.53
C LEU A 40 -1.06 -26.81 -23.02
N LEU A 41 -0.16 -27.68 -22.55
CA LEU A 41 0.25 -27.70 -21.15
C LEU A 41 1.04 -26.44 -20.77
N SER A 42 1.93 -25.97 -21.64
CA SER A 42 2.70 -24.75 -21.38
C SER A 42 1.81 -23.51 -21.34
N THR A 43 0.80 -23.41 -22.22
CA THR A 43 -0.14 -22.27 -22.21
C THR A 43 -1.03 -22.29 -20.98
N ILE A 44 -1.44 -23.47 -20.51
CA ILE A 44 -2.19 -23.60 -19.24
C ILE A 44 -1.36 -23.08 -18.07
N ILE A 45 -0.08 -23.45 -17.97
CA ILE A 45 0.81 -22.97 -16.90
C ILE A 45 0.98 -21.45 -16.98
N ILE A 46 1.19 -20.91 -18.19
CA ILE A 46 1.34 -19.47 -18.44
C ILE A 46 0.10 -18.68 -18.02
N LEU A 47 -1.10 -19.18 -18.31
CA LEU A 47 -2.36 -18.53 -17.96
C LEU A 47 -2.72 -18.69 -16.48
N PHE A 48 -2.39 -19.83 -15.88
CA PHE A 48 -2.78 -20.15 -14.50
C PHE A 48 -1.86 -19.50 -13.46
N LEU A 49 -0.56 -19.38 -13.75
CA LEU A 49 0.42 -18.92 -12.77
C LEU A 49 0.16 -17.49 -12.24
N PRO A 50 -0.22 -16.49 -13.07
CA PRO A 50 -0.59 -15.16 -12.56
C PRO A 50 -1.83 -15.19 -11.67
N ILE A 51 -2.83 -16.00 -12.01
CA ILE A 51 -4.07 -16.16 -11.22
C ILE A 51 -3.73 -16.78 -9.86
N PHE A 52 -2.98 -17.88 -9.87
CA PHE A 52 -2.55 -18.55 -8.64
C PHE A 52 -1.73 -17.62 -7.74
N THR A 53 -0.80 -16.85 -8.32
CA THR A 53 -0.05 -15.83 -7.58
C THR A 53 -0.95 -14.77 -6.99
N GLY A 54 -1.95 -14.29 -7.74
CA GLY A 54 -2.96 -13.36 -7.24
C GLY A 54 -3.78 -13.93 -6.07
N CYS A 55 -4.12 -15.22 -6.10
CA CYS A 55 -4.78 -15.88 -4.97
C CYS A 55 -3.88 -15.94 -3.73
N VAL A 56 -2.60 -16.29 -3.90
CA VAL A 56 -1.62 -16.31 -2.79
C VAL A 56 -1.40 -14.90 -2.24
N ASP A 57 -1.27 -13.89 -3.10
CA ASP A 57 -1.21 -12.47 -2.71
C ASP A 57 -2.43 -12.12 -1.84
N GLY A 58 -3.64 -12.49 -2.29
CA GLY A 58 -4.89 -12.24 -1.57
C GLY A 58 -4.94 -12.90 -0.19
N VAL A 59 -4.48 -14.15 -0.06
CA VAL A 59 -4.44 -14.85 1.23
C VAL A 59 -3.46 -14.18 2.19
N LEU A 60 -2.23 -13.91 1.76
CA LEU A 60 -1.21 -13.25 2.59
C LEU A 60 -1.68 -11.88 3.06
N ILE A 61 -2.23 -11.10 2.14
CA ILE A 61 -2.80 -9.78 2.43
C ILE A 61 -3.95 -9.88 3.42
N SER A 62 -4.84 -10.86 3.26
CA SER A 62 -6.00 -11.04 4.16
C SER A 62 -5.58 -11.42 5.59
N ALA A 63 -4.55 -12.26 5.74
CA ALA A 63 -4.00 -12.60 7.04
C ALA A 63 -3.42 -11.36 7.73
N ASP A 64 -2.60 -10.59 7.01
CA ASP A 64 -2.05 -9.35 7.54
C ASP A 64 -3.14 -8.32 7.88
N PHE A 65 -4.24 -8.27 7.13
CA PHE A 65 -5.38 -7.38 7.45
C PHE A 65 -6.13 -7.82 8.70
N SER A 66 -6.30 -9.13 8.88
CA SER A 66 -6.90 -9.68 10.09
C SER A 66 -6.04 -9.35 11.31
N ASP A 67 -4.72 -9.54 11.21
CA ASP A 67 -3.78 -9.20 12.29
C ASP A 67 -3.79 -7.70 12.58
N TRP A 68 -3.85 -6.87 11.53
CA TRP A 68 -3.98 -5.43 11.67
C TRP A 68 -5.27 -5.01 12.39
N GLY A 69 -6.41 -5.62 12.06
CA GLY A 69 -7.68 -5.37 12.74
C GLY A 69 -7.63 -5.73 14.23
N ASN A 70 -6.99 -6.84 14.57
CA ASN A 70 -6.78 -7.25 15.96
C ASN A 70 -5.85 -6.28 16.72
N GLN A 71 -4.78 -5.82 16.06
CA GLN A 71 -3.84 -4.84 16.63
C GLN A 71 -4.52 -3.49 16.89
N LEU A 72 -5.40 -3.04 16.00
CA LEU A 72 -6.14 -1.79 16.17
C LEU A 72 -6.93 -1.77 17.48
N LEU A 73 -7.70 -2.83 17.77
CA LEU A 73 -8.50 -2.88 18.99
C LEU A 73 -7.64 -2.85 20.25
N PHE A 74 -6.55 -3.63 20.25
CA PHE A 74 -5.61 -3.67 21.37
C PHE A 74 -4.93 -2.32 21.60
N LEU A 75 -4.43 -1.68 20.52
CA LEU A 75 -3.79 -0.37 20.60
C LEU A 75 -4.78 0.72 21.04
N PHE A 76 -6.02 0.65 20.55
CA PHE A 76 -7.07 1.57 20.94
C PHE A 76 -7.32 1.52 22.46
N GLU A 77 -7.59 0.34 23.01
CA GLU A 77 -7.84 0.17 24.43
C GLU A 77 -6.65 0.64 25.27
N LYS A 78 -5.43 0.24 24.86
CA LYS A 78 -4.19 0.63 25.53
C LYS A 78 -4.02 2.15 25.55
N ASN A 79 -4.17 2.83 24.41
CA ASN A 79 -3.97 4.28 24.35
C ASN A 79 -5.02 5.07 25.13
N VAL A 80 -6.28 4.61 25.17
CA VAL A 80 -7.30 5.21 26.04
C VAL A 80 -6.92 5.06 27.51
N GLN A 81 -6.40 3.90 27.93
CA GLN A 81 -5.94 3.70 29.30
C GLN A 81 -4.72 4.57 29.64
N ASP A 82 -3.72 4.60 28.75
CA ASP A 82 -2.51 5.41 28.90
C ASP A 82 -2.86 6.91 29.00
N ALA A 83 -3.76 7.41 28.16
CA ALA A 83 -4.21 8.80 28.18
C ALA A 83 -4.94 9.17 29.47
N ARG A 84 -5.82 8.29 29.98
CA ARG A 84 -6.50 8.50 31.28
C ARG A 84 -5.51 8.52 32.45
N GLN A 85 -4.53 7.61 32.44
CA GLN A 85 -3.48 7.59 33.45
C GLN A 85 -2.64 8.87 33.40
N PHE A 86 -2.31 9.34 32.20
CA PHE A 86 -1.60 10.59 31.99
C PHE A 86 -2.39 11.81 32.52
N GLN A 87 -3.67 11.94 32.17
CA GLN A 87 -4.53 13.02 32.66
C GLN A 87 -4.72 12.99 34.19
N SER A 88 -4.77 11.80 34.79
CA SER A 88 -4.92 11.66 36.24
C SER A 88 -3.69 12.12 37.04
N THR A 89 -2.52 12.19 36.41
CA THR A 89 -1.24 12.50 37.05
C THR A 89 -0.85 13.98 36.93
N ASN A 90 -1.82 14.91 36.99
CA ASN A 90 -1.80 16.39 37.01
C ASN A 90 -0.56 17.16 37.56
N ALA A 91 0.43 16.51 38.14
CA ALA A 91 1.66 17.07 38.71
C ALA A 91 2.81 17.34 37.71
N ARG A 92 2.64 17.12 36.40
CA ARG A 92 3.73 17.30 35.40
C ARG A 92 3.69 18.58 34.56
N ASP A 93 2.61 19.37 34.59
CA ASP A 93 2.56 20.66 33.88
C ASP A 93 3.42 21.76 34.55
N ILE A 94 3.87 21.52 35.78
CA ILE A 94 4.78 22.41 36.51
C ILE A 94 6.22 22.12 36.05
N GLY A 95 6.71 22.90 35.08
CA GLY A 95 8.12 22.87 34.65
C GLY A 95 8.36 22.41 33.21
N LEU A 96 7.31 22.25 32.41
CA LEU A 96 7.48 22.06 30.97
C LEU A 96 8.14 23.31 30.35
N PRO A 97 9.09 23.14 29.42
CA PRO A 97 9.65 24.27 28.69
C PRO A 97 8.53 25.02 27.94
N PRO A 98 8.71 26.32 27.65
CA PRO A 98 7.65 27.13 27.06
C PRO A 98 7.26 26.69 25.63
N TYR A 99 8.04 25.79 25.02
CA TYR A 99 7.79 25.13 23.75
C TYR A 99 7.27 23.70 23.98
N HIS A 100 6.09 23.55 24.60
CA HIS A 100 5.47 22.23 24.72
C HIS A 100 4.72 21.85 23.44
N VAL A 101 4.94 20.64 22.94
CA VAL A 101 4.17 20.05 21.84
C VAL A 101 3.08 19.17 22.43
N PRO A 102 1.79 19.43 22.15
CA PRO A 102 0.70 18.56 22.58
C PRO A 102 0.83 17.16 21.96
N TRP A 103 0.61 16.13 22.78
CA TRP A 103 0.63 14.74 22.35
C TRP A 103 -0.80 14.25 22.07
N LEU A 104 -1.03 13.65 20.90
CA LEU A 104 -2.32 13.00 20.60
C LEU A 104 -2.32 11.58 21.18
N LEU A 105 -2.46 11.50 22.50
CA LEU A 105 -2.47 10.24 23.25
C LEU A 105 -3.83 9.54 23.19
N ASP A 106 -4.91 10.29 23.37
CA ASP A 106 -6.26 9.74 23.39
C ASP A 106 -6.81 9.62 21.97
N PRO A 107 -7.07 8.39 21.48
CA PRO A 107 -7.62 8.18 20.14
C PRO A 107 -9.09 8.62 20.01
N THR A 108 -9.77 8.98 21.11
CA THR A 108 -11.19 9.37 21.11
C THR A 108 -11.44 10.86 20.98
N ASP A 109 -10.41 11.71 21.06
CA ASP A 109 -10.56 13.16 21.03
C ASP A 109 -9.53 13.89 20.15
N TRP A 110 -8.67 13.16 19.43
CA TRP A 110 -7.58 13.75 18.64
C TRP A 110 -8.06 14.83 17.66
N TRP A 111 -9.23 14.63 17.03
CA TRP A 111 -9.82 15.62 16.11
C TRP A 111 -10.20 16.91 16.86
N ILE A 112 -10.68 16.81 18.11
CA ILE A 112 -11.03 17.95 18.96
C ILE A 112 -9.77 18.75 19.29
N GLN A 113 -8.68 18.07 19.64
CA GLN A 113 -7.39 18.72 19.92
C GLN A 113 -6.86 19.48 18.69
N LEU A 114 -7.12 18.96 17.49
CA LEU A 114 -6.83 19.65 16.24
C LEU A 114 -7.87 20.72 15.86
N GLY A 115 -8.97 20.88 16.60
CA GLY A 115 -10.04 21.83 16.25
C GLY A 115 -10.84 21.43 15.01
N ILE A 116 -10.92 20.13 14.74
CA ILE A 116 -11.59 19.50 13.61
C ILE A 116 -12.91 18.87 14.08
N MET A 117 -13.90 18.90 13.21
CA MET A 117 -15.13 18.13 13.29
C MET A 117 -15.07 16.98 12.30
N GLU A 118 -15.30 15.77 12.80
CA GLU A 118 -15.53 14.60 11.96
C GLU A 118 -16.97 14.58 11.45
N GLN A 119 -17.17 14.34 10.15
CA GLN A 119 -18.51 14.12 9.61
C GLN A 119 -18.96 12.71 10.00
N LYS A 120 -19.71 12.62 11.10
CA LYS A 120 -20.23 11.39 11.70
C LYS A 120 -21.10 10.59 10.73
N ASP A 121 -20.48 9.59 10.11
CA ASP A 121 -21.10 8.35 9.64
C ASP A 121 -20.16 7.14 9.81
N SER A 122 -18.97 7.35 10.37
CA SER A 122 -17.93 6.33 10.51
C SER A 122 -17.77 5.91 11.98
N PHE A 123 -17.74 4.60 12.23
CA PHE A 123 -17.25 4.04 13.50
C PHE A 123 -15.71 4.02 13.56
N ASP A 124 -15.03 4.43 12.49
CA ASP A 124 -13.58 4.49 12.41
C ASP A 124 -13.03 5.77 13.05
N LEU A 125 -12.57 5.64 14.29
CA LEU A 125 -12.04 6.73 15.12
C LEU A 125 -10.76 7.38 14.54
N GLY A 126 -10.18 6.86 13.46
CA GLY A 126 -9.02 7.47 12.79
C GLY A 126 -9.28 7.87 11.33
N ASN A 127 -10.54 8.07 10.91
CA ASN A 127 -10.85 8.40 9.53
C ASN A 127 -10.28 9.77 9.08
N LEU A 128 -9.64 9.81 7.90
CA LEU A 128 -9.04 11.01 7.30
C LEU A 128 -9.76 11.53 6.04
N ASN A 129 -10.83 10.87 5.58
CA ASN A 129 -11.45 11.16 4.28
C ASN A 129 -12.31 12.43 4.25
N LEU A 130 -13.06 12.71 5.32
CA LEU A 130 -14.02 13.82 5.38
C LEU A 130 -13.92 14.55 6.72
N LEU A 131 -13.07 15.58 6.72
CA LEU A 131 -12.79 16.40 7.90
C LEU A 131 -13.16 17.85 7.62
N TYR A 132 -13.77 18.51 8.60
CA TYR A 132 -14.20 19.90 8.51
C TYR A 132 -13.74 20.69 9.72
N ARG A 133 -13.47 21.99 9.53
CA ARG A 133 -13.16 22.91 10.62
C ARG A 133 -14.22 23.99 10.70
N LYS A 134 -14.62 24.37 11.91
CA LYS A 134 -15.54 25.51 12.09
C LYS A 134 -14.87 26.79 11.62
N THR A 135 -15.54 27.54 10.75
CA THR A 135 -15.06 28.83 10.27
C THR A 135 -15.32 29.90 11.33
N ASN A 136 -14.28 30.60 11.78
CA ASN A 136 -14.46 31.84 12.52
C ASN A 136 -14.72 32.94 11.49
N GLN A 137 -15.91 33.55 11.53
CA GLN A 137 -16.40 34.55 10.56
C GLN A 137 -15.54 35.82 10.43
N THR A 138 -14.43 35.94 11.17
CA THR A 138 -13.67 37.17 11.36
C THR A 138 -12.31 37.22 10.68
N THR A 139 -11.81 36.14 10.06
CA THR A 139 -10.50 36.16 9.38
C THR A 139 -10.57 35.53 7.99
N PRO A 140 -10.87 36.33 6.95
CA PRO A 140 -10.74 35.88 5.57
C PRO A 140 -9.26 35.63 5.25
N GLY A 141 -8.96 34.48 4.63
CA GLY A 141 -7.86 34.38 3.68
C GLY A 141 -6.51 33.84 4.14
N LYS A 142 -6.38 33.24 5.34
CA LYS A 142 -5.14 32.52 5.70
C LYS A 142 -5.38 31.02 5.84
N PRO A 143 -4.62 30.19 5.11
CA PRO A 143 -4.71 28.75 5.27
C PRO A 143 -4.33 28.35 6.69
N TRP A 144 -5.14 27.49 7.26
CA TRP A 144 -4.90 26.92 8.58
C TRP A 144 -3.98 25.71 8.43
N HIS A 145 -2.93 25.61 9.24
CA HIS A 145 -1.95 24.53 9.11
C HIS A 145 -1.75 23.84 10.45
N HIS A 146 -2.01 22.53 10.49
CA HIS A 146 -1.73 21.68 11.65
C HIS A 146 -0.84 20.52 11.22
N TRP A 147 0.26 20.35 11.93
CA TRP A 147 1.25 19.31 11.65
C TRP A 147 1.26 18.31 12.80
N VAL A 148 1.07 17.04 12.49
CA VAL A 148 1.27 15.94 13.43
C VAL A 148 2.55 15.22 13.03
N TYR A 149 3.56 15.27 13.87
CA TYR A 149 4.78 14.49 13.68
C TYR A 149 4.58 13.08 14.23
N ALA A 150 4.67 12.13 13.32
CA ALA A 150 4.53 10.70 13.55
C ALA A 150 5.93 10.11 13.71
N SER A 151 6.36 9.96 14.96
CA SER A 151 7.68 9.45 15.32
C SER A 151 7.74 7.92 15.23
N ASN A 152 8.92 7.39 14.92
CA ASN A 152 9.20 5.95 15.03
C ASN A 152 9.67 5.55 16.44
N ASN A 153 9.64 6.47 17.41
CA ASN A 153 10.02 6.19 18.78
C ASN A 153 9.05 5.19 19.42
N PRO A 154 9.55 4.05 19.94
CA PRO A 154 8.70 3.03 20.55
C PRO A 154 8.20 3.42 21.95
N PHE A 155 8.74 4.47 22.56
CA PHE A 155 8.38 4.89 23.91
C PHE A 155 7.61 6.21 23.90
N GLN A 156 6.51 6.25 24.66
CA GLN A 156 5.75 7.49 24.93
C GLN A 156 6.34 8.32 26.08
N ASP A 157 7.44 7.89 26.70
CA ASP A 157 8.00 8.58 27.86
C ASP A 157 8.69 9.89 27.42
N THR A 158 8.21 11.00 27.97
CA THR A 158 8.26 12.36 27.41
C THR A 158 9.63 13.05 27.50
N GLY A 159 10.70 12.32 27.80
CA GLY A 159 12.04 12.88 28.02
C GLY A 159 13.13 12.39 27.08
N VAL A 160 12.87 11.40 26.23
CA VAL A 160 13.93 10.75 25.44
C VAL A 160 13.60 10.77 23.95
N PHE A 161 14.01 11.85 23.27
CA PHE A 161 14.13 11.88 21.81
C PHE A 161 15.29 10.97 21.39
N LEU A 162 14.98 9.69 21.22
CA LEU A 162 15.96 8.63 20.96
C LEU A 162 16.51 8.72 19.54
N ASP A 163 15.65 9.01 18.56
CA ASP A 163 16.05 9.03 17.15
C ASP A 163 16.47 10.45 16.69
N GLU A 164 17.29 10.55 15.63
CA GLU A 164 17.75 11.87 15.16
C GLU A 164 16.66 12.66 14.40
N TRP A 165 15.53 12.04 14.05
CA TRP A 165 14.37 12.74 13.50
C TRP A 165 13.58 13.45 14.61
N ASP A 166 13.42 12.81 15.76
CA ASP A 166 12.81 13.36 16.96
C ASP A 166 13.59 14.56 17.46
N LYS A 167 14.93 14.46 17.50
CA LYS A 167 15.81 15.60 17.83
C LYS A 167 15.66 16.74 16.82
N ALA A 168 15.54 16.41 15.54
CA ALA A 168 15.32 17.41 14.50
C ALA A 168 13.93 18.07 14.62
N PHE A 169 12.92 17.32 15.04
CA PHE A 169 11.58 17.82 15.31
C PHE A 169 11.56 18.74 16.54
N ASP A 170 12.20 18.38 17.63
CA ASP A 170 12.38 19.24 18.81
C ASP A 170 13.08 20.56 18.42
N GLN A 171 14.16 20.49 17.62
CA GLN A 171 14.81 21.68 17.06
C GLN A 171 13.87 22.52 16.20
N LEU A 172 13.01 21.89 15.38
CA LEU A 172 12.00 22.58 14.58
C LEU A 172 11.01 23.34 15.47
N VAL A 173 10.50 22.70 16.51
CA VAL A 173 9.54 23.28 17.44
C VAL A 173 10.17 24.46 18.20
N GLN A 174 11.39 24.30 18.70
CA GLN A 174 12.14 25.38 19.34
C GLN A 174 12.36 26.56 18.37
N HIS A 175 12.74 26.27 17.12
CA HIS A 175 12.90 27.30 16.09
C HIS A 175 11.60 28.07 15.84
N ARG A 176 10.46 27.38 15.76
CA ARG A 176 9.13 27.98 15.55
C ARG A 176 8.65 28.79 16.74
N TYR A 177 8.97 28.35 17.95
CA TYR A 177 8.68 29.10 19.16
C TYR A 177 9.44 30.43 19.20
N VAL A 178 10.72 30.43 18.81
CA VAL A 178 11.56 31.64 18.75
C VAL A 178 11.25 32.51 17.52
N SER A 179 10.85 31.90 16.41
CA SER A 179 10.57 32.57 15.14
C SER A 179 9.23 32.08 14.56
N PRO A 180 8.10 32.64 15.04
CA PRO A 180 6.77 32.25 14.57
C PRO A 180 6.61 32.58 13.09
N SER A 181 6.05 31.66 12.30
CA SER A 181 5.62 31.96 10.94
C SER A 181 4.38 32.84 10.95
N VAL A 182 4.22 33.63 9.88
CA VAL A 182 3.02 34.46 9.62
C VAL A 182 1.76 33.60 9.40
N GLU A 183 1.97 32.35 9.05
CA GLU A 183 0.98 31.29 8.91
C GLU A 183 0.97 30.49 10.22
N SER A 184 -0.18 30.48 10.91
CA SER A 184 -0.38 29.91 12.24
C SER A 184 -0.29 28.37 12.25
N ALA A 185 0.89 27.85 11.96
CA ALA A 185 1.19 26.43 11.96
C ALA A 185 1.30 25.92 13.40
N SER A 186 0.48 24.95 13.79
CA SER A 186 0.63 24.26 15.08
C SER A 186 1.26 22.88 14.88
N PHE A 187 1.90 22.36 15.94
CA PHE A 187 2.59 21.09 15.93
C PHE A 187 2.02 20.17 17.01
N HIS A 188 1.88 18.88 16.68
CA HIS A 188 1.47 17.81 17.57
C HIS A 188 2.41 16.63 17.41
N TYR A 189 2.43 15.73 18.39
CA TYR A 189 3.30 14.56 18.41
C TYR A 189 2.52 13.26 18.62
N ILE A 190 2.90 12.22 17.88
CA ILE A 190 2.47 10.83 18.11
C ILE A 190 3.66 9.86 18.00
N ALA A 191 3.68 8.83 18.84
CA ALA A 191 4.68 7.77 18.83
C ALA A 191 4.11 6.51 18.14
N CYS A 192 4.49 6.25 16.89
CA CYS A 192 3.77 5.30 16.03
C CYS A 192 3.77 3.83 16.45
N PRO A 193 4.89 3.22 16.90
CA PRO A 193 4.90 1.79 17.22
C PRO A 193 3.87 1.37 18.28
N SER A 194 3.38 2.32 19.08
CA SER A 194 2.43 2.06 20.16
C SER A 194 1.18 2.95 20.10
N ASN A 195 0.87 3.58 18.95
CA ASN A 195 -0.26 4.51 18.83
C ASN A 195 -1.26 4.05 17.77
N PHE A 196 -2.53 3.96 18.16
CA PHE A 196 -3.68 3.60 17.36
C PHE A 196 -3.79 4.43 16.07
N LEU A 197 -3.55 5.75 16.14
CA LEU A 197 -3.70 6.66 15.01
C LEU A 197 -2.70 6.32 13.89
N CYS A 198 -1.46 5.96 14.22
CA CYS A 198 -0.49 5.54 13.20
C CYS A 198 -0.93 4.26 12.49
N THR A 199 -1.48 3.30 13.23
CA THR A 199 -2.00 2.06 12.65
C THR A 199 -3.23 2.31 11.78
N SER A 200 -4.16 3.16 12.22
CA SER A 200 -5.37 3.55 11.46
C SER A 200 -5.03 4.34 10.20
N TRP A 201 -4.07 5.28 10.28
CA TRP A 201 -3.63 6.09 9.14
C TRP A 201 -2.63 5.38 8.23
N HIS A 202 -2.26 4.15 8.54
CA HIS A 202 -1.24 3.36 7.83
C HIS A 202 0.12 4.06 7.74
N ILE A 203 0.60 4.60 8.86
CA ILE A 203 1.86 5.34 8.99
C ILE A 203 2.83 4.55 9.87
N ASP A 204 4.02 4.24 9.36
CA ASP A 204 5.05 3.56 10.14
C ASP A 204 6.02 4.50 10.88
N GLY A 205 6.08 5.78 10.47
CA GLY A 205 7.05 6.76 10.99
C GLY A 205 8.48 6.54 10.48
N PRO A 206 9.34 7.59 10.48
CA PRO A 206 9.04 8.99 10.76
C PRO A 206 8.24 9.65 9.63
N ALA A 207 7.22 10.44 9.94
CA ALA A 207 6.38 11.12 8.94
C ALA A 207 5.72 12.40 9.48
N PHE A 208 5.24 13.27 8.59
CA PHE A 208 4.31 14.34 8.93
C PHE A 208 2.93 14.04 8.39
N VAL A 209 1.90 14.24 9.22
CA VAL A 209 0.51 14.36 8.78
C VAL A 209 0.16 15.84 8.81
N HIS A 210 -0.13 16.40 7.64
CA HIS A 210 -0.46 17.81 7.46
C HIS A 210 -1.95 17.96 7.23
N PHE A 211 -2.59 18.77 8.07
CA PHE A 211 -3.97 19.18 7.93
C PHE A 211 -3.99 20.64 7.48
N THR A 212 -4.69 20.92 6.39
CA THR A 212 -4.86 22.29 5.90
C THR A 212 -6.21 22.51 5.28
N THR A 213 -6.73 23.73 5.39
CA THR A 213 -7.99 24.11 4.73
C THR A 213 -7.86 23.94 3.21
N ALA A 214 -8.89 23.39 2.59
CA ALA A 214 -8.92 23.16 1.16
C ALA A 214 -9.00 24.50 0.42
N PRO A 215 -8.24 24.71 -0.67
CA PRO A 215 -8.42 25.87 -1.51
C PRO A 215 -9.86 25.88 -2.06
N GLU A 216 -10.49 27.06 -2.12
CA GLU A 216 -11.92 27.25 -2.47
C GLU A 216 -12.33 26.61 -3.80
N GLU A 217 -11.36 26.36 -4.69
CA GLU A 217 -11.56 25.77 -6.02
C GLU A 217 -11.81 24.25 -6.02
N ASN A 218 -11.61 23.54 -4.89
CA ASN A 218 -11.86 22.10 -4.81
C ASN A 218 -13.37 21.79 -4.68
N THR A 219 -14.03 21.69 -5.82
CA THR A 219 -15.48 21.43 -6.03
C THR A 219 -15.96 20.03 -5.64
N LYS A 220 -15.09 19.14 -5.14
CA LYS A 220 -15.45 17.73 -4.89
C LYS A 220 -16.04 17.44 -3.52
N SER A 221 -15.85 18.30 -2.53
CA SER A 221 -16.36 18.06 -1.17
C SER A 221 -17.72 18.75 -0.97
N PRO A 222 -18.68 18.10 -0.29
CA PRO A 222 -19.94 18.75 0.05
C PRO A 222 -19.68 19.99 0.92
N LYS A 223 -20.23 21.14 0.52
CA LYS A 223 -20.10 22.37 1.31
C LYS A 223 -21.00 22.28 2.54
N VAL A 224 -20.41 22.36 3.72
CA VAL A 224 -21.13 22.39 5.01
C VAL A 224 -21.21 23.85 5.49
N PRO A 225 -22.40 24.43 5.69
CA PRO A 225 -22.53 25.83 6.11
C PRO A 225 -21.83 26.11 7.44
N GLY A 226 -20.96 27.13 7.47
CA GLY A 226 -20.19 27.52 8.66
C GLY A 226 -18.93 26.68 8.92
N TYR A 227 -18.55 25.81 7.98
CA TYR A 227 -17.35 24.98 8.07
C TYR A 227 -16.54 25.01 6.77
N GLU A 228 -15.22 24.87 6.92
CA GLU A 228 -14.26 24.71 5.83
C GLU A 228 -13.80 23.25 5.73
N ALA A 229 -13.73 22.73 4.50
CA ALA A 229 -13.20 21.40 4.25
C ALA A 229 -11.70 21.36 4.53
N ILE A 230 -11.23 20.27 5.11
CA ILE A 230 -9.82 20.03 5.42
C ILE A 230 -9.26 19.02 4.42
N THR A 231 -8.08 19.33 3.88
CA THR A 231 -7.25 18.40 3.13
C THR A 231 -6.15 17.86 4.04
N VAL A 232 -5.94 16.54 3.96
CA VAL A 232 -4.87 15.86 4.70
C VAL A 232 -3.78 15.46 3.71
N ARG A 233 -2.51 15.52 4.11
CA ARG A 233 -1.36 14.97 3.38
C ARG A 233 -0.49 14.18 4.34
N ILE A 234 0.00 13.02 3.91
CA ILE A 234 0.98 12.23 4.67
C ILE A 234 2.32 12.31 3.93
N ILE A 235 3.34 12.76 4.64
CA ILE A 235 4.68 13.00 4.11
C ILE A 235 5.65 12.10 4.87
N SER A 236 6.03 10.97 4.28
CA SER A 236 6.99 10.04 4.89
C SER A 236 8.42 10.55 4.78
N LEU A 237 9.20 10.39 5.86
CA LEU A 237 10.60 10.81 5.95
C LEU A 237 11.53 9.57 6.00
N PRO A 238 12.80 9.70 5.54
CA PRO A 238 13.32 10.80 4.73
C PRO A 238 12.59 10.93 3.38
N LEU A 239 12.52 12.14 2.85
CA LEU A 239 12.07 12.33 1.47
C LEU A 239 12.98 11.53 0.52
N LYS A 240 12.39 10.63 -0.26
CA LYS A 240 13.10 9.79 -1.23
C LYS A 240 13.50 10.62 -2.45
N THR A 241 14.64 11.31 -2.35
CA THR A 241 15.19 12.28 -3.33
C THR A 241 14.22 13.43 -3.64
N PRO A 242 14.67 14.69 -3.75
CA PRO A 242 13.76 15.77 -4.12
C PRO A 242 13.18 15.47 -5.50
N LEU A 243 11.86 15.63 -5.68
CA LEU A 243 11.19 15.34 -6.95
C LEU A 243 11.83 16.06 -8.16
N ASP A 244 12.57 17.16 -7.94
CA ASP A 244 13.13 18.00 -9.01
C ASP A 244 14.57 18.54 -8.75
N SER A 245 15.36 18.03 -7.79
CA SER A 245 16.71 18.58 -7.54
C SER A 245 17.70 17.59 -6.91
N PRO A 246 18.98 17.53 -7.31
CA PRO A 246 20.00 16.68 -6.67
C PRO A 246 20.50 17.27 -5.34
N ARG A 247 19.69 18.06 -4.62
CA ARG A 247 20.07 18.67 -3.35
C ARG A 247 19.66 17.74 -2.19
N THR A 248 20.63 17.02 -1.65
CA THR A 248 20.52 16.44 -0.31
C THR A 248 20.33 17.56 0.70
N PHE A 249 19.34 17.43 1.58
CA PHE A 249 19.15 18.38 2.67
C PHE A 249 20.35 18.32 3.62
N PRO A 250 20.92 19.45 4.07
CA PRO A 250 22.11 19.44 4.91
C PRO A 250 21.91 18.76 6.27
N SER A 251 20.66 18.72 6.76
CA SER A 251 20.28 18.03 7.99
C SER A 251 18.80 17.64 7.96
N ARG A 252 18.41 16.71 8.84
CA ARG A 252 17.01 16.32 9.06
C ARG A 252 16.15 17.52 9.47
N PHE A 253 16.69 18.38 10.34
CA PHE A 253 16.06 19.65 10.72
C PHE A 253 15.77 20.53 9.51
N ASN A 254 16.75 20.70 8.61
CA ASN A 254 16.56 21.50 7.41
C ASN A 254 15.51 20.90 6.45
N GLN A 255 15.41 19.57 6.38
CA GLN A 255 14.34 18.91 5.62
C GLN A 255 12.96 19.18 6.24
N MET A 256 12.80 18.96 7.54
CA MET A 256 11.53 19.20 8.24
C MET A 256 11.12 20.68 8.21
N ARG A 257 12.10 21.57 8.36
CA ARG A 257 11.91 23.02 8.24
C ARG A 257 11.45 23.38 6.84
N ALA A 258 12.12 22.92 5.78
CA ALA A 258 11.71 23.21 4.41
C ALA A 258 10.28 22.74 4.11
N ILE A 259 9.91 21.53 4.57
CA ILE A 259 8.54 20.99 4.40
C ILE A 259 7.51 21.89 5.07
N THR A 260 7.82 22.44 6.24
CA THR A 260 6.84 23.20 7.04
C THR A 260 6.85 24.70 6.76
N ASP A 261 7.95 25.27 6.27
CA ASP A 261 8.10 26.69 5.92
C ASP A 261 7.65 27.01 4.48
N ASP A 262 7.84 26.08 3.55
CA ASP A 262 7.63 26.36 2.12
C ASP A 262 6.27 25.83 1.65
N THR A 263 5.36 26.75 1.36
CA THR A 263 4.02 26.42 0.83
C THR A 263 4.04 25.70 -0.49
N SER A 264 5.04 25.95 -1.33
CA SER A 264 5.20 25.25 -2.59
C SER A 264 5.66 23.80 -2.41
N LEU A 265 6.53 23.55 -1.42
CA LEU A 265 7.09 22.23 -1.20
C LEU A 265 6.04 21.25 -0.67
N TRP A 266 5.30 21.61 0.38
CA TRP A 266 4.28 20.70 0.90
C TRP A 266 3.11 20.51 -0.07
N ALA A 267 2.81 21.51 -0.89
CA ALA A 267 1.75 21.42 -1.90
C ALA A 267 2.06 20.40 -3.00
N THR A 268 3.33 20.04 -3.21
CA THR A 268 3.73 19.00 -4.17
C THR A 268 3.30 17.59 -3.76
N PHE A 269 3.04 17.36 -2.47
CA PHE A 269 2.59 16.06 -1.98
C PHE A 269 1.10 15.85 -2.25
N PRO A 270 0.71 14.65 -2.71
CA PRO A 270 -0.68 14.34 -3.00
C PRO A 270 -1.52 14.37 -1.72
N THR A 271 -2.76 14.84 -1.84
CA THR A 271 -3.75 14.72 -0.77
C THR A 271 -4.00 13.26 -0.44
N TYR A 272 -4.34 13.01 0.83
CA TYR A 272 -4.74 11.69 1.31
C TYR A 272 -5.91 11.16 0.49
N ASP A 273 -5.78 9.91 0.08
CA ASP A 273 -6.81 9.13 -0.60
C ASP A 273 -6.69 7.70 -0.08
N GLU A 274 -7.67 7.27 0.71
CA GLU A 274 -7.67 5.97 1.39
C GLU A 274 -7.35 4.82 0.42
N LYS A 275 -7.91 4.83 -0.79
CA LYS A 275 -7.67 3.78 -1.79
C LYS A 275 -6.21 3.73 -2.20
N ARG A 276 -5.61 4.89 -2.48
CA ARG A 276 -4.20 4.98 -2.85
C ARG A 276 -3.28 4.55 -1.72
N TYR A 277 -3.56 4.96 -0.49
CA TYR A 277 -2.77 4.56 0.68
C TYR A 277 -2.91 3.06 0.95
N MET A 278 -4.13 2.51 0.85
CA MET A 278 -4.35 1.06 0.93
C MET A 278 -3.52 0.30 -0.11
N LEU A 279 -3.53 0.72 -1.37
CA LEU A 279 -2.70 0.10 -2.42
C LEU A 279 -1.20 0.19 -2.13
N GLN A 280 -0.72 1.30 -1.57
CA GLN A 280 0.69 1.45 -1.16
C GLN A 280 1.04 0.54 0.00
N THR A 281 0.16 0.43 1.00
CA THR A 281 0.31 -0.50 2.14
C THR A 281 0.37 -1.94 1.66
N LEU A 282 -0.51 -2.33 0.73
CA LEU A 282 -0.49 -3.65 0.10
C LEU A 282 0.82 -3.93 -0.61
N ALA A 283 1.33 -2.97 -1.40
CA ALA A 283 2.61 -3.11 -2.09
C ALA A 283 3.78 -3.27 -1.11
N LYS A 284 3.77 -2.51 0.00
CA LYS A 284 4.78 -2.62 1.05
C LYS A 284 4.74 -4.00 1.73
N ARG A 285 3.54 -4.49 2.08
CA ARG A 285 3.35 -5.82 2.67
C ARG A 285 3.83 -6.93 1.74
N ARG A 286 3.49 -6.82 0.45
CA ARG A 286 4.01 -7.73 -0.57
C ARG A 286 5.54 -7.82 -0.55
N GLU A 287 6.21 -6.67 -0.50
CA GLU A 287 7.68 -6.60 -0.45
C GLU A 287 8.25 -7.23 0.84
N MET A 288 7.57 -7.06 1.97
CA MET A 288 7.94 -7.73 3.22
C MET A 288 7.79 -9.25 3.10
N SER A 289 6.68 -9.74 2.54
CA SER A 289 6.46 -11.17 2.30
C SER A 289 7.48 -11.79 1.36
N LEU A 290 7.94 -11.05 0.33
CA LEU A 290 9.03 -11.48 -0.55
C LEU A 290 10.34 -11.71 0.22
N LYS A 291 10.64 -10.85 1.21
CA LYS A 291 11.83 -10.98 2.05
C LYS A 291 11.71 -12.12 3.07
N SER A 292 10.52 -12.31 3.64
CA SER A 292 10.27 -13.36 4.64
C SER A 292 10.23 -14.76 4.03
N TYR A 293 9.72 -14.88 2.79
CA TYR A 293 9.51 -16.16 2.11
C TYR A 293 10.19 -16.21 0.72
N PRO A 294 11.52 -16.06 0.64
CA PRO A 294 12.21 -15.90 -0.64
C PRO A 294 12.13 -17.16 -1.52
N TRP A 295 12.17 -18.35 -0.92
CA TRP A 295 12.22 -19.62 -1.65
C TRP A 295 10.85 -20.12 -2.12
N THR A 296 9.76 -19.72 -1.47
CA THR A 296 8.40 -20.16 -1.80
C THR A 296 7.66 -19.06 -2.56
N TYR A 297 7.17 -18.07 -1.83
CA TYR A 297 6.43 -16.95 -2.40
C TYR A 297 7.30 -16.09 -3.33
N GLY A 298 8.58 -15.86 -2.96
CA GLY A 298 9.53 -15.15 -3.80
C GLY A 298 9.77 -15.81 -5.16
N THR A 299 9.99 -17.13 -5.17
CA THR A 299 10.11 -17.93 -6.40
C THR A 299 8.84 -17.86 -7.24
N LEU A 300 7.67 -17.98 -6.61
CA LEU A 300 6.37 -17.87 -7.30
C LEU A 300 6.22 -16.50 -8.00
N VAL A 301 6.50 -15.41 -7.30
CA VAL A 301 6.43 -14.06 -7.87
C VAL A 301 7.46 -13.86 -8.98
N MET A 302 8.67 -14.41 -8.84
CA MET A 302 9.70 -14.36 -9.90
C MET A 302 9.25 -15.10 -11.16
N LEU A 303 8.70 -16.31 -11.03
CA LEU A 303 8.15 -17.07 -12.15
C LEU A 303 7.02 -16.31 -12.83
N THR A 304 6.10 -15.73 -12.05
CA THR A 304 4.99 -14.92 -12.60
C THR A 304 5.47 -13.68 -13.33
N ARG A 305 6.49 -12.98 -12.80
CA ARG A 305 7.11 -11.85 -13.51
C ARG A 305 7.75 -12.29 -14.82
N TRP A 306 8.41 -13.45 -14.84
CA TRP A 306 9.01 -14.01 -16.04
C TRP A 306 7.94 -14.36 -17.09
N VAL A 307 6.86 -15.03 -16.66
CA VAL A 307 5.71 -15.35 -17.52
C VAL A 307 5.05 -14.09 -18.07
N ASN A 308 4.83 -13.07 -17.24
CA ASN A 308 4.25 -11.80 -17.70
C ASN A 308 5.16 -11.07 -18.70
N LYS A 309 6.48 -11.11 -18.50
CA LYS A 309 7.45 -10.57 -19.47
C LYS A 309 7.42 -11.33 -20.80
N LEU A 310 7.24 -12.64 -20.77
CA LEU A 310 7.05 -13.43 -22.00
C LEU A 310 5.78 -13.03 -22.75
N HIS A 311 4.72 -12.66 -22.02
CA HIS A 311 3.47 -12.21 -22.62
C HIS A 311 3.58 -10.80 -23.24
N THR A 312 4.46 -9.94 -22.73
CA THR A 312 4.61 -8.55 -23.19
C THR A 312 5.77 -8.32 -24.17
N ALA A 313 6.68 -9.28 -24.35
CA ALA A 313 7.77 -9.21 -25.34
C ALA A 313 7.25 -9.50 -26.77
N GLU A 314 7.76 -8.77 -27.76
CA GLU A 314 7.35 -8.90 -29.17
C GLU A 314 7.57 -10.32 -29.74
N TYR A 315 6.64 -10.73 -30.61
CA TYR A 315 6.40 -12.10 -31.10
C TYR A 315 7.61 -12.85 -31.71
N SER A 316 8.71 -12.18 -32.11
CA SER A 316 9.82 -12.80 -32.84
C SER A 316 10.86 -13.50 -31.94
N GLU A 317 11.02 -13.07 -30.70
CA GLU A 317 11.92 -13.70 -29.71
C GLU A 317 11.28 -14.93 -29.01
N TYR A 318 10.01 -15.20 -29.36
CA TYR A 318 9.10 -16.13 -28.68
C TYR A 318 9.32 -17.62 -29.05
N LEU A 319 9.73 -17.89 -30.29
CA LEU A 319 9.86 -19.27 -30.78
C LEU A 319 11.02 -20.03 -30.14
N GLU A 320 12.18 -19.38 -29.94
CA GLU A 320 13.34 -20.01 -29.31
C GLU A 320 13.10 -20.30 -27.82
N LYS A 321 12.49 -19.36 -27.08
CA LYS A 321 12.28 -19.49 -25.62
C LYS A 321 11.17 -20.48 -25.26
N ILE A 322 10.13 -20.60 -26.09
CA ILE A 322 9.12 -21.67 -25.94
C ILE A 322 9.71 -23.02 -26.27
N GLN A 323 10.62 -23.12 -27.24
CA GLN A 323 11.30 -24.37 -27.55
C GLN A 323 12.05 -24.91 -26.33
N VAL A 324 12.73 -24.03 -25.56
CA VAL A 324 13.43 -24.37 -24.30
C VAL A 324 12.48 -24.85 -23.20
N LEU A 325 11.34 -24.17 -23.00
CA LEU A 325 10.35 -24.58 -21.99
C LEU A 325 9.68 -25.92 -22.35
N VAL A 326 9.36 -26.11 -23.63
CA VAL A 326 8.83 -27.37 -24.16
C VAL A 326 9.86 -28.48 -24.02
N THR A 327 11.16 -28.23 -24.30
CA THR A 327 12.22 -29.25 -24.10
C THR A 327 12.38 -29.64 -22.64
N PHE A 328 12.31 -28.67 -21.72
CA PHE A 328 12.41 -28.92 -20.29
C PHE A 328 11.25 -29.78 -19.76
N ILE A 329 10.01 -29.47 -20.17
CA ILE A 329 8.83 -30.25 -19.79
C ILE A 329 8.90 -31.67 -20.37
N THR A 330 9.37 -31.83 -21.62
CA THR A 330 9.54 -33.16 -22.22
C THR A 330 10.68 -33.95 -21.58
N SER A 331 11.79 -33.31 -21.19
CA SER A 331 12.93 -34.02 -20.58
C SER A 331 12.65 -34.49 -19.15
N VAL A 332 11.84 -33.75 -18.38
CA VAL A 332 11.43 -34.14 -17.03
C VAL A 332 10.45 -35.33 -17.05
N TRP A 333 9.67 -35.46 -18.12
CA TRP A 333 8.72 -36.56 -18.31
C TRP A 333 9.30 -37.80 -18.99
N GLU A 334 10.49 -37.74 -19.59
CA GLU A 334 11.19 -38.91 -20.15
C GLU A 334 12.07 -39.64 -19.11
N THR A 335 12.16 -39.11 -17.88
CA THR A 335 12.90 -39.70 -16.75
C THR A 335 12.03 -40.46 -15.75
N GLU A 336 10.72 -40.58 -16.00
CA GLU A 336 9.80 -41.55 -15.35
C GLU A 336 9.36 -42.59 -16.37
#